data_AF-A0ABD5LV30-F1
#
_entry.id   AF-A0ABD5LV30-F1
#
_cell.length_a   1.000
_cell.length_b   1.000
_cell.length_c   1.000
_cell.angle_alpha   90.00
_cell.angle_beta   90.00
_cell.angle_gamma   90.00
#
_symmetry.space_group_name_H-M   'P 1'
#
loop_
_entity.id
_entity.type
_entity.pdbx_description
1 polymer ?
#
loop_
_entity_poly.entity_id
_entity_poly.type
_entity_poly.pdbx_seq_one_letter_code
_entity_poly.pdbx_strand_id
1 'polypeptide(L)'
;MICQQLDKYGATYFDKNKENLYSEYDIILRDTPDNNPESATVLLVSSITGFEKIARNLIKCNYNFGDPLIEAITYLIEENEQLSLETTQTSIRNENNNLDHHEVILNNYRKKLNDSDYKELFINTVPIDVEKLHLEATNKDFHSLAQTAHRLKGVFAMLDLEYLRENCEYLEDDIKIIMN
;
A
#
# COMPACT_ATOMS: atom_id res chain seq x y z
N MET A 1 -22.73 -14.52 8.63
CA MET A 1 -22.07 -15.82 8.39
C MET A 1 -20.62 -15.64 7.97
N ILE A 2 -20.34 -14.87 6.90
CA ILE A 2 -18.96 -14.63 6.43
C ILE A 2 -18.06 -13.95 7.47
N CYS A 3 -18.49 -12.83 8.07
CA CYS A 3 -17.68 -12.15 9.11
C CYS A 3 -17.35 -13.08 10.29
N GLN A 4 -18.34 -13.83 10.78
CA GLN A 4 -18.15 -14.83 11.85
C GLN A 4 -17.20 -15.97 11.46
N GLN A 5 -17.13 -16.31 10.18
CA GLN A 5 -16.18 -17.31 9.67
C GLN A 5 -14.77 -16.73 9.72
N LEU A 6 -14.57 -15.51 9.24
CA LEU A 6 -13.28 -14.82 9.16
C LEU A 6 -12.75 -14.39 10.53
N ASP A 7 -13.63 -14.03 11.46
CA ASP A 7 -13.29 -13.71 12.85
C ASP A 7 -12.57 -14.88 13.55
N LYS A 8 -12.93 -16.12 13.23
CA LYS A 8 -12.26 -17.33 13.77
C LYS A 8 -10.80 -17.44 13.33
N TYR A 9 -10.45 -16.78 12.23
CA TYR A 9 -9.09 -16.72 11.68
C TYR A 9 -8.40 -15.39 12.00
N GLY A 10 -8.99 -14.55 12.87
CA GLY A 10 -8.40 -13.29 13.32
C GLY A 10 -8.46 -12.16 12.30
N ALA A 11 -9.32 -12.26 11.27
CA ALA A 11 -9.46 -11.20 10.28
C ALA A 11 -10.09 -9.95 10.89
N THR A 12 -9.57 -8.78 10.52
CA THR A 12 -10.22 -7.49 10.79
C THR A 12 -11.03 -7.10 9.55
N TYR A 13 -12.31 -6.78 9.73
CA TYR A 13 -13.20 -6.43 8.63
C TYR A 13 -13.65 -4.97 8.71
N PHE A 14 -13.77 -4.34 7.55
CA PHE A 14 -14.19 -2.94 7.41
C PHE A 14 -15.34 -2.86 6.41
N ASP A 15 -16.39 -2.12 6.75
CA ASP A 15 -17.49 -1.85 5.84
C ASP A 15 -17.20 -0.56 5.07
N LYS A 16 -16.81 -0.69 3.80
CA LYS A 16 -16.47 0.43 2.90
C LYS A 16 -17.57 1.50 2.83
N ASN A 17 -18.84 1.16 3.09
CA ASN A 17 -19.95 2.11 3.04
C ASN A 17 -20.18 2.86 4.37
N LYS A 18 -19.57 2.41 5.47
CA LYS A 18 -19.75 3.00 6.81
C LYS A 18 -18.50 3.67 7.33
N GLU A 19 -17.33 3.19 6.91
CA GLU A 19 -16.04 3.66 7.38
C GLU A 19 -15.28 4.22 6.17
N ASN A 20 -15.32 5.55 6.02
CA ASN A 20 -14.53 6.25 5.01
C ASN A 20 -13.11 6.41 5.56
N LEU A 21 -12.37 5.32 5.55
CA LEU A 21 -10.97 5.30 5.96
C LEU A 21 -10.13 5.01 4.72
N TYR A 22 -9.11 5.84 4.53
CA TYR A 22 -8.08 5.78 3.49
C TYR A 22 -7.18 4.53 3.61
N SER A 23 -7.71 3.41 4.07
CA SER A 23 -6.97 2.18 4.29
C SER A 23 -6.93 1.36 3.01
N GLU A 24 -5.73 0.97 2.59
CA GLU A 24 -5.51 -0.13 1.65
C GLU A 24 -6.01 -1.42 2.33
N TYR A 25 -6.84 -2.20 1.62
CA TYR A 25 -7.38 -3.48 2.11
C TYR A 25 -6.61 -4.63 1.46
N ASP A 26 -6.18 -5.61 2.25
CA ASP A 26 -5.47 -6.77 1.72
C ASP A 26 -6.35 -7.60 0.77
N ILE A 27 -7.64 -7.77 1.12
CA ILE A 27 -8.60 -8.55 0.34
C ILE A 27 -9.97 -7.86 0.34
N ILE A 28 -10.57 -7.75 -0.84
CA ILE A 28 -11.91 -7.19 -1.04
C ILE A 28 -12.91 -8.33 -1.21
N LEU A 29 -13.96 -8.35 -0.39
CA LEU A 29 -15.11 -9.23 -0.57
C LEU A 29 -16.28 -8.43 -1.16
N ARG A 30 -16.90 -8.93 -2.24
CA ARG A 30 -18.06 -8.27 -2.85
C ARG A 30 -19.01 -9.25 -3.52
N ASP A 31 -20.27 -8.86 -3.62
CA ASP A 31 -21.35 -9.62 -4.26
C ASP A 31 -21.68 -9.13 -5.68
N THR A 32 -21.04 -8.05 -6.12
CA THR A 32 -21.21 -7.49 -7.46
C THR A 32 -20.02 -7.82 -8.35
N PRO A 33 -20.24 -8.18 -9.63
CA PRO A 33 -19.16 -8.53 -10.53
C PRO A 33 -18.29 -7.31 -10.83
N ASP A 34 -16.98 -7.52 -10.78
CA ASP A 34 -15.96 -6.60 -11.29
C ASP A 34 -15.03 -7.43 -12.17
N ASN A 35 -15.00 -7.12 -13.45
CA ASN A 35 -14.31 -7.97 -14.44
C ASN A 35 -12.79 -7.81 -14.39
N ASN A 36 -12.27 -6.74 -13.79
CA ASN A 36 -10.84 -6.49 -13.73
C ASN A 36 -10.46 -5.70 -12.46
N PRO A 37 -10.58 -6.33 -11.28
CA PRO A 37 -10.26 -5.66 -10.03
C PRO A 37 -8.75 -5.40 -9.94
N GLU A 38 -8.40 -4.18 -9.52
CA GLU A 38 -7.01 -3.79 -9.28
C GLU A 38 -6.44 -4.49 -8.02
N SER A 39 -7.26 -4.71 -7.00
CA SER A 39 -6.87 -5.38 -5.75
C SER A 39 -7.39 -6.82 -5.67
N ALA A 40 -6.72 -7.65 -4.88
CA ALA A 40 -7.13 -9.02 -4.58
C ALA A 40 -8.61 -9.08 -4.14
N THR A 41 -9.47 -9.70 -4.95
CA THR A 41 -10.93 -9.66 -4.80
C THR A 41 -11.54 -11.06 -4.84
N VAL A 42 -12.45 -11.32 -3.90
CA VAL A 42 -13.35 -12.48 -3.92
C VAL A 42 -14.76 -12.03 -4.27
N LEU A 43 -15.25 -12.50 -5.42
CA LEU A 43 -16.62 -12.36 -5.86
C LEU A 43 -17.48 -13.45 -5.21
N LEU A 44 -18.36 -13.04 -4.32
CA LEU A 44 -19.28 -13.88 -3.58
C LEU A 44 -20.50 -14.23 -4.44
N VAL A 45 -20.73 -15.53 -4.65
CA VAL A 45 -21.86 -16.04 -5.43
C VAL A 45 -22.54 -17.20 -4.72
N SER A 46 -23.69 -17.66 -5.23
CA SER A 46 -24.35 -18.88 -4.75
C SER A 46 -24.40 -20.01 -5.79
N SER A 47 -23.93 -19.76 -7.02
CA SER A 47 -24.17 -20.62 -8.18
C SER A 47 -23.13 -21.71 -8.43
N ILE A 48 -22.05 -21.77 -7.65
CA ILE A 48 -20.97 -22.76 -7.80
C ILE A 48 -20.79 -23.56 -6.51
N THR A 49 -20.13 -24.72 -6.58
CA THR A 49 -19.70 -25.44 -5.36
C THR A 49 -18.22 -25.18 -5.18
N GLY A 50 -17.85 -24.56 -4.05
CA GLY A 50 -16.46 -24.19 -3.78
C GLY A 50 -16.07 -22.81 -4.35
N PHE A 51 -14.88 -22.73 -4.97
CA PHE A 51 -14.36 -21.52 -5.60
C PHE A 51 -13.76 -21.80 -6.99
N GLU A 52 -13.68 -20.76 -7.80
CA GLU A 52 -13.17 -20.78 -9.18
C GLU A 52 -12.31 -19.52 -9.41
N LYS A 53 -11.07 -19.70 -9.88
CA LYS A 53 -10.23 -18.59 -10.31
C LYS A 53 -10.74 -18.03 -11.63
N ILE A 54 -11.01 -16.73 -11.67
CA ILE A 54 -11.48 -16.03 -12.87
C ILE A 54 -10.34 -15.24 -13.52
N ALA A 55 -9.58 -14.51 -12.70
CA ALA A 55 -8.41 -13.74 -13.12
C ALA A 55 -7.40 -13.65 -11.97
N ARG A 56 -6.25 -12.99 -12.21
CA ARG A 56 -5.16 -12.83 -11.22
C ARG A 56 -5.68 -12.35 -9.86
N ASN A 57 -6.44 -11.26 -9.86
CA ASN A 57 -6.96 -10.63 -8.64
C ASN A 57 -8.44 -10.97 -8.40
N LEU A 58 -8.97 -12.01 -9.04
CA LEU A 58 -10.40 -12.30 -9.00
C LEU A 58 -10.67 -13.79 -8.86
N ILE A 59 -11.16 -14.17 -7.68
CA ILE A 59 -11.72 -15.50 -7.42
C ILE A 59 -13.21 -15.37 -7.19
N LYS A 60 -13.96 -16.25 -7.81
CA LYS A 60 -15.39 -16.42 -7.55
C LYS A 60 -15.55 -17.51 -6.50
N CYS A 61 -16.24 -17.23 -5.40
CA CYS A 61 -16.40 -18.18 -4.30
C CYS A 61 -17.85 -18.26 -3.82
N ASN A 62 -18.30 -19.46 -3.44
CA ASN A 62 -19.61 -19.61 -2.85
C ASN A 62 -19.63 -19.24 -1.36
N TYR A 63 -20.38 -18.19 -1.03
CA TYR A 63 -20.46 -17.68 0.35
C TYR A 63 -21.18 -18.60 1.35
N ASN A 64 -21.89 -19.62 0.87
CA ASN A 64 -22.59 -20.58 1.73
C ASN A 64 -21.64 -21.61 2.34
N PHE A 65 -20.40 -21.72 1.83
CA PHE A 65 -19.42 -22.67 2.31
C PHE A 65 -18.22 -21.92 2.89
N GLY A 66 -18.01 -22.09 4.18
CA GLY A 66 -16.97 -21.39 4.90
C GLY A 66 -15.55 -21.89 4.58
N ASP A 67 -15.35 -23.20 4.45
CA ASP A 67 -14.03 -23.76 4.15
C ASP A 67 -13.52 -23.35 2.76
N PRO A 68 -14.35 -23.42 1.69
CA PRO A 68 -13.95 -22.91 0.38
C PRO A 68 -13.68 -21.40 0.33
N LEU A 69 -14.29 -20.60 1.21
CA LEU A 69 -13.98 -19.18 1.31
C LEU A 69 -12.57 -18.96 1.86
N ILE A 70 -12.19 -19.72 2.89
CA ILE A 70 -10.83 -19.66 3.45
C ILE A 70 -9.82 -20.18 2.42
N GLU A 71 -10.09 -21.31 1.76
CA GLU A 71 -9.22 -21.83 0.70
C GLU A 71 -9.05 -20.85 -0.46
N ALA A 72 -10.13 -20.18 -0.88
CA ALA A 72 -10.07 -19.13 -1.90
C ALA A 72 -9.19 -17.96 -1.47
N ILE A 73 -9.32 -17.50 -0.23
CA ILE A 73 -8.52 -16.43 0.34
C ILE A 73 -7.05 -16.84 0.42
N THR A 74 -6.75 -18.03 0.91
CA THR A 74 -5.38 -18.56 0.97
C THR A 74 -4.76 -18.64 -0.41
N TYR A 75 -5.48 -19.19 -1.40
CA TYR A 75 -5.02 -19.26 -2.78
C TYR A 75 -4.72 -17.87 -3.36
N LEU A 76 -5.57 -16.88 -3.07
CA LEU A 76 -5.39 -15.51 -3.53
C LEU A 76 -4.13 -14.86 -2.92
N ILE A 77 -3.85 -15.11 -1.63
CA ILE A 77 -2.64 -14.62 -0.96
C ILE A 77 -1.40 -15.26 -1.58
N GLU A 78 -1.38 -16.59 -1.70
CA GLU A 78 -0.24 -17.34 -2.24
C GLU A 78 0.09 -16.94 -3.68
N GLU A 79 -0.91 -16.72 -4.52
CA GLU A 79 -0.70 -16.30 -5.91
C GLU A 79 -0.07 -14.90 -5.98
N ASN A 80 -0.51 -13.98 -5.13
CA ASN A 80 0.07 -12.64 -5.06
C ASN A 80 1.49 -12.66 -4.46
N GLU A 81 1.78 -13.55 -3.51
CA GLU A 81 3.13 -13.74 -2.97
C GLU A 81 4.10 -14.39 -3.97
N GLN A 82 3.69 -15.42 -4.72
CA GLN A 82 4.55 -16.11 -5.70
C GLN A 82 5.01 -15.16 -6.82
N LEU A 83 4.15 -14.22 -7.23
CA LEU A 83 4.54 -13.19 -8.19
C LEU A 83 5.54 -12.19 -7.61
N SER A 84 5.48 -11.86 -6.32
CA SER A 84 6.49 -10.99 -5.71
C SER A 84 7.89 -11.57 -5.87
N LEU A 85 8.03 -12.90 -5.78
CA LEU A 85 9.29 -13.63 -5.91
C LEU A 85 9.74 -13.77 -7.38
N GLU A 86 8.81 -13.98 -8.32
CA GLU A 86 9.11 -14.09 -9.77
C GLU A 86 9.37 -12.73 -10.44
N THR A 87 8.68 -11.68 -10.01
CA THR A 87 8.86 -10.29 -10.46
C THR A 87 10.21 -9.74 -10.00
N THR A 88 10.74 -10.21 -8.87
CA THR A 88 12.09 -9.88 -8.39
C THR A 88 13.20 -10.30 -9.37
N GLN A 89 12.99 -11.34 -10.20
CA GLN A 89 13.99 -11.80 -11.18
C GLN A 89 13.80 -11.24 -12.60
N THR A 90 12.61 -10.78 -12.95
CA THR A 90 12.27 -10.35 -14.32
C THR A 90 11.99 -8.85 -14.48
N SER A 91 11.74 -8.12 -13.39
CA SER A 91 11.29 -6.71 -13.43
C SER A 91 12.42 -5.66 -13.36
N ILE A 92 13.67 -6.03 -13.63
CA ILE A 92 14.72 -5.03 -13.92
C ILE A 92 14.41 -4.25 -15.22
N ARG A 93 13.33 -4.58 -15.96
CA ARG A 93 13.18 -4.11 -17.34
C ARG A 93 11.83 -3.57 -17.82
N ASN A 94 10.77 -3.45 -17.05
CA ASN A 94 9.54 -2.83 -17.58
C ASN A 94 8.85 -1.92 -16.57
N GLU A 95 9.02 -0.63 -16.82
CA GLU A 95 8.19 0.47 -16.31
C GLU A 95 6.73 0.27 -16.77
N ASN A 96 5.79 0.78 -15.96
CA ASN A 96 4.32 0.86 -16.16
C ASN A 96 3.48 -0.20 -15.43
N ASN A 97 3.31 -0.05 -14.10
CA ASN A 97 2.09 -0.38 -13.35
C ASN A 97 2.16 0.33 -11.98
N ASN A 98 1.43 1.44 -11.82
CA ASN A 98 1.62 2.42 -10.74
C ASN A 98 1.16 1.99 -9.32
N LEU A 99 0.50 0.84 -9.15
CA LEU A 99 0.10 0.34 -7.82
C LEU A 99 1.09 -0.72 -7.31
N ASP A 100 1.49 -1.66 -8.16
CA ASP A 100 2.61 -2.59 -7.92
C ASP A 100 3.94 -1.85 -7.69
N HIS A 101 4.08 -0.64 -8.23
CA HIS A 101 5.29 0.16 -8.11
C HIS A 101 5.54 0.66 -6.67
N HIS A 102 4.50 1.06 -5.94
CA HIS A 102 4.66 1.64 -4.61
C HIS A 102 5.11 0.61 -3.58
N GLU A 103 4.55 -0.59 -3.58
CA GLU A 103 5.00 -1.65 -2.68
C GLU A 103 6.44 -2.08 -3.01
N VAL A 104 6.79 -2.17 -4.30
CA VAL A 104 8.17 -2.43 -4.74
C VAL A 104 9.12 -1.32 -4.30
N ILE A 105 8.72 -0.05 -4.44
CA ILE A 105 9.50 1.11 -3.98
C ILE A 105 9.68 1.04 -2.46
N LEU A 106 8.62 0.80 -1.69
CA LEU A 106 8.66 0.72 -0.23
C LEU A 106 9.52 -0.45 0.25
N ASN A 107 9.43 -1.61 -0.38
CA ASN A 107 10.27 -2.77 -0.06
C ASN A 107 11.73 -2.50 -0.39
N ASN A 108 12.02 -1.85 -1.52
CA ASN A 108 13.38 -1.38 -1.84
C ASN A 108 13.91 -0.38 -0.80
N TYR A 109 13.07 0.54 -0.33
CA TYR A 109 13.44 1.52 0.69
C TYR A 109 13.69 0.88 2.04
N ARG A 110 12.83 -0.06 2.46
CA ARG A 110 13.04 -0.87 3.66
C ARG A 110 14.36 -1.63 3.60
N LYS A 111 14.68 -2.22 2.45
CA LYS A 111 15.96 -2.91 2.25
C LYS A 111 17.14 -1.94 2.34
N LYS A 112 17.14 -0.84 1.59
CA LYS A 112 18.19 0.20 1.64
C LYS A 112 18.40 0.74 3.05
N LEU A 113 17.31 0.95 3.80
CA LEU A 113 17.38 1.42 5.18
C LEU A 113 17.92 0.35 6.13
N ASN A 114 17.50 -0.92 5.98
CA ASN A 114 17.99 -2.03 6.80
C ASN A 114 19.47 -2.34 6.58
N ASP A 115 19.95 -2.16 5.35
CA ASP A 115 21.35 -2.37 4.97
C ASP A 115 22.25 -1.16 5.30
N SER A 116 21.68 -0.07 5.82
CA SER A 116 22.36 1.19 6.09
C SER A 116 22.59 1.43 7.59
N ASP A 117 23.77 1.96 7.93
CA ASP A 117 24.09 2.41 9.30
C ASP A 117 23.23 3.60 9.76
N TYR A 118 22.48 4.22 8.84
CA TYR A 118 21.61 5.37 9.12
C TYR A 118 20.22 4.98 9.64
N LYS A 119 19.90 3.69 9.76
CA LYS A 119 18.57 3.22 10.19
C LYS A 119 18.11 3.84 11.50
N GLU A 120 18.96 3.83 12.52
CA GLU A 120 18.62 4.35 13.84
C GLU A 120 18.38 5.87 13.79
N LEU A 121 19.24 6.60 13.07
CA LEU A 121 19.08 8.04 12.88
C LEU A 121 17.77 8.35 12.13
N PHE A 122 17.46 7.60 11.08
CA PHE A 122 16.23 7.76 10.30
C PHE A 122 14.98 7.60 11.17
N ILE A 123 14.90 6.50 11.94
CA ILE A 123 13.77 6.20 12.83
C ILE A 123 13.58 7.31 13.88
N ASN A 124 14.69 7.88 14.37
CA ASN A 124 14.65 8.89 15.43
C ASN A 124 14.39 10.32 14.92
N THR A 125 14.59 10.60 13.62
CA THR A 125 14.55 11.98 13.09
C THR A 125 13.44 12.22 12.08
N VAL A 126 13.24 11.29 11.15
CA VAL A 126 12.28 11.47 10.05
C VAL A 126 10.84 11.58 10.55
N PRO A 127 10.35 10.75 11.50
CA PRO A 127 9.00 10.90 12.03
C PRO A 127 8.75 12.27 12.69
N ILE A 128 9.75 12.77 13.42
CA ILE A 128 9.69 14.10 14.06
C ILE A 128 9.57 15.20 13.01
N ASP A 129 10.32 15.06 11.92
CA ASP A 129 10.32 16.04 10.84
C ASP A 129 9.03 16.00 10.02
N VAL A 130 8.44 14.83 9.81
CA VAL A 130 7.11 14.69 9.18
C VAL A 130 6.02 15.31 10.06
N GLU A 131 6.05 15.12 11.38
CA GLU A 131 5.10 15.75 12.29
C GLU A 131 5.23 17.28 12.27
N LYS A 132 6.46 17.80 12.28
CA LYS A 132 6.72 19.25 12.10
C LYS A 132 6.18 19.77 10.78
N LEU A 133 6.39 19.05 9.68
CA LEU A 133 5.90 19.41 8.35
C LEU A 133 4.38 19.57 8.35
N HIS A 134 3.65 18.64 8.99
CA HIS A 134 2.20 18.77 9.15
C HIS A 134 1.77 19.96 10.01
N LEU A 135 2.48 20.21 11.12
CA LEU A 135 2.20 21.33 12.03
C LEU A 135 2.45 22.68 11.34
N GLU A 136 3.59 22.83 10.66
CA GLU A 136 4.00 24.04 9.94
C GLU A 136 3.02 24.33 8.79
N ALA A 137 2.59 23.30 8.05
CA ALA A 137 1.56 23.44 7.03
C ALA A 137 0.22 23.89 7.61
N THR A 138 -0.21 23.31 8.74
CA THR A 138 -1.45 23.68 9.44
C THR A 138 -1.41 25.14 9.91
N ASN A 139 -0.27 25.56 10.45
CA ASN A 139 -0.05 26.93 10.92
C ASN A 139 0.22 27.92 9.77
N LYS A 140 0.34 27.44 8.53
CA LYS A 140 0.74 28.23 7.36
C LYS A 140 2.10 28.92 7.54
N ASP A 141 2.99 28.32 8.32
CA ASP A 141 4.37 28.79 8.48
C ASP A 141 5.22 28.24 7.33
N PHE A 142 5.05 28.85 6.15
CA PHE A 142 5.69 28.40 4.91
C PHE A 142 7.23 28.48 4.95
N HIS A 143 7.79 29.36 5.78
CA HIS A 143 9.24 29.46 5.91
C HIS A 143 9.82 28.25 6.64
N SER A 144 9.24 27.90 7.81
CA SER A 144 9.63 26.70 8.55
C SER A 144 9.32 25.43 7.75
N LEU A 145 8.17 25.40 7.08
CA LEU A 145 7.76 24.29 6.21
C LEU A 145 8.80 23.99 5.11
N ALA A 146 9.28 25.03 4.43
CA ALA A 146 10.31 24.88 3.40
C ALA A 146 11.63 24.34 3.97
N GLN A 147 12.03 24.77 5.17
CA GLN A 147 13.24 24.28 5.83
C GLN A 147 13.09 22.80 6.24
N THR A 148 11.94 22.41 6.76
CA THR A 148 11.66 21.01 7.13
C THR A 148 11.62 20.10 5.91
N ALA A 149 10.95 20.52 4.81
CA ALA A 149 10.97 19.81 3.54
C ALA A 149 12.40 19.64 2.99
N HIS A 150 13.22 20.69 3.07
CA HIS A 150 14.61 20.65 2.64
C HIS A 150 15.47 19.67 3.42
N ARG A 151 15.27 19.60 4.73
CA ARG A 151 15.98 18.65 5.60
C ARG A 151 15.59 17.21 5.27
N LEU A 152 14.29 16.94 5.10
CA LEU A 152 13.80 15.62 4.67
C LEU A 152 14.37 15.22 3.31
N LYS A 153 14.39 16.14 2.33
CA LYS A 153 15.03 15.92 1.02
C LYS A 153 16.47 15.44 1.15
N GLY A 154 17.26 16.07 2.02
CA GLY A 154 18.65 15.70 2.26
C GLY A 154 18.79 14.28 2.84
N VAL A 155 17.94 13.92 3.82
CA VAL A 155 17.94 12.57 4.41
C VAL A 155 17.56 11.52 3.36
N PHE A 156 16.54 11.79 2.54
CA PHE A 156 16.10 10.87 1.49
C PHE A 156 17.14 10.73 0.38
N ALA A 157 17.85 11.80 0.02
CA ALA A 157 18.97 11.73 -0.91
C ALA A 157 20.13 10.87 -0.38
N MET A 158 20.46 10.99 0.91
CA MET A 158 21.54 10.21 1.55
C MET A 158 21.29 8.70 1.53
N LEU A 159 20.02 8.31 1.54
CA LEU A 159 19.57 6.91 1.57
C LEU A 159 19.15 6.40 0.18
N ASP A 160 19.37 7.18 -0.88
CA ASP A 160 18.92 6.90 -2.24
C ASP A 160 17.41 6.58 -2.33
N LEU A 161 16.58 7.30 -1.58
CA LEU A 161 15.12 7.18 -1.57
C LEU A 161 14.51 8.16 -2.57
N GLU A 162 14.76 7.91 -3.86
CA GLU A 162 14.54 8.87 -4.96
C GLU A 162 13.13 9.45 -5.04
N TYR A 163 12.10 8.62 -4.97
CA TYR A 163 10.70 9.05 -4.99
C TYR A 163 10.38 10.00 -3.83
N LEU A 164 10.85 9.70 -2.61
CA LEU A 164 10.61 10.58 -1.45
C LEU A 164 11.38 11.89 -1.57
N ARG A 165 12.61 11.85 -2.10
CA ARG A 165 13.41 13.05 -2.40
C ARG A 165 12.68 13.97 -3.39
N GLU A 166 12.16 13.41 -4.48
CA GLU A 166 11.40 14.14 -5.49
C GLU A 166 10.13 14.78 -4.91
N ASN A 167 9.40 14.07 -4.05
CA ASN A 167 8.24 14.63 -3.36
C ASN A 167 8.61 15.85 -2.50
N CYS A 168 9.77 15.84 -1.82
CA CYS A 168 10.25 17.01 -1.10
C CYS A 168 10.65 18.16 -2.04
N GLU A 169 11.18 17.88 -3.23
CA GLU A 169 11.48 18.89 -4.25
C GLU A 169 10.20 19.56 -4.75
N TYR A 170 9.17 18.77 -5.10
CA TYR A 170 7.86 19.30 -5.50
C TYR A 170 7.23 20.16 -4.41
N LEU A 171 7.29 19.69 -3.16
CA LEU A 171 6.76 20.44 -2.02
C LEU A 171 7.49 21.78 -1.82
N GLU A 172 8.82 21.80 -1.93
CA GLU A 172 9.58 23.05 -1.86
C GLU A 172 9.18 24.03 -2.97
N ASP A 173 8.96 23.55 -4.18
CA ASP A 173 8.58 24.39 -5.32
C ASP A 173 7.15 24.95 -5.17
N ASP A 174 6.21 24.15 -4.71
CA ASP A 174 4.85 24.60 -4.39
C ASP A 174 4.86 25.70 -3.31
N ILE A 175 5.70 25.54 -2.27
CA ILE A 175 5.84 26.55 -1.22
C ILE A 175 6.43 27.85 -1.77
N LYS A 176 7.45 27.78 -2.64
CA LYS A 176 8.00 28.98 -3.29
C LYS A 176 6.96 29.71 -4.12
N ILE A 177 6.07 28.99 -4.80
CA ILE A 177 4.97 29.59 -5.56
C ILE A 177 4.01 30.34 -4.62
N ILE A 178 3.68 29.76 -3.47
CA ILE A 178 2.76 30.36 -2.48
C ILE A 178 3.36 31.62 -1.82
N MET A 179 4.68 31.66 -1.64
CA MET A 179 5.37 32.76 -0.95
C MET A 179 5.67 33.98 -1.85
N ASN A 180 5.52 33.86 -3.18
CA ASN A 180 5.75 34.93 -4.16
C ASN A 180 4.44 35.63 -4.57
#